data_AF-A0A1E1VC88-F1
#
_entry.id   AF-A0A1E1VC88-F1
#
_cell.length_a   1.000
_cell.length_b   1.000
_cell.length_c   1.000
_cell.angle_alpha   90.00
_cell.angle_beta   90.00
_cell.angle_gamma   90.00
#
_symmetry.space_group_name_H-M   'P 1'
#
loop_
_entity.id
_entity.type
_entity.pdbx_description
1 polymer ?
#
loop_
_entity_poly.entity_id
_entity_poly.type
_entity_poly.pdbx_seq_one_letter_code
_entity_poly.pdbx_strand_id
1 'polypeptide(L)'
;MLHRFSQLIEDGLTARLSGWFSSGGAWHDFIRGLEAAGYNPALLALGIAAVCLIAGAATAVLASLIIGKAKARPLLSGAAWFAAALLVVLAAWVLLLGLVTDTVLRRALLNCIVIAAVATMICFPLATGRRSIFWPWRRDLAVAIGIAAGGLVVLACLRIWSAADPLRDLFATFAVSLPFTILVAAAYLRHRRLVTRVLSFGSSAGSLRRRLAALWPGLVVAVVIAAFLFIQLDLTIGRPTRGGLLLLSLLLVLAGPHLDVAIERRGRQAVRSQGGELSGALWRTFRIVVAASILAVLATLWLLPILDVVGVPRGTVLLKAGEILMLVLVIAFCWNWVAIMAARIRPQTPGDPQVPTAMIGTRLTTVGPLLVGLTKAALLTLGALTVLVMLGINVWPLITGLSIFGLAIGLGSQTLVKDVVAGLFFLVDDAFRMGEYIETSGAKGTVERISLRSVSLRHPRGPVATIPFGQIGKIQNFSREWVIEKMMFRVALDTDVEAVRKLFKKIGQEIEADPELNPDLLEPFKSQGIAALEEGTLVIRAKYKARAGRQFQIRKAILSKVRIMMAENGIKLVPKPLHVPQMDG
;
A
#
# COMPACT_ATOMS: atom_id res chain seq x y z
N MET A 1 8.34 23.88 38.27
CA MET A 1 8.29 24.32 36.85
C MET A 1 6.97 25.00 36.49
N LEU A 2 5.80 24.39 36.73
CA LEU A 2 4.48 25.03 36.50
C LEU A 2 4.31 26.37 37.21
N HIS A 3 4.81 26.51 38.44
CA HIS A 3 4.77 27.76 39.20
C HIS A 3 5.55 28.91 38.53
N ARG A 4 6.73 28.62 37.96
CA ARG A 4 7.55 29.59 37.23
C ARG A 4 6.90 30.05 35.92
N PHE A 5 6.17 29.14 35.26
CA PHE A 5 5.38 29.45 34.07
C PHE A 5 4.15 30.31 34.41
N SER A 6 3.48 30.05 35.54
CA SER A 6 2.37 30.88 36.04
C SER A 6 2.82 32.31 36.32
N GLN A 7 3.93 32.48 37.04
CA GLN A 7 4.48 33.81 37.34
C GLN A 7 4.86 34.59 36.08
N LEU A 8 5.52 33.95 35.11
CA LEU A 8 5.84 34.59 33.82
C LEU A 8 4.61 35.08 33.05
N ILE A 9 3.49 34.35 33.15
CA ILE A 9 2.24 34.75 32.52
C ILE A 9 1.60 35.91 33.29
N GLU A 10 1.54 35.84 34.62
CA GLU A 10 0.97 36.90 35.46
C GLU A 10 1.74 38.23 35.32
N ASP A 11 3.07 38.18 35.40
CA ASP A 11 3.94 39.35 35.24
C ASP A 11 3.86 39.93 33.82
N GLY A 12 3.85 39.06 32.81
CA GLY A 12 3.72 39.47 31.41
C GLY A 12 2.35 40.09 31.10
N LEU A 13 1.27 39.51 31.63
CA LEU A 13 -0.10 39.98 31.39
C LEU A 13 -0.36 41.32 32.08
N THR A 14 0.14 41.48 33.30
CA THR A 14 0.04 42.75 34.06
C THR A 14 0.84 43.87 33.40
N ALA A 15 2.06 43.59 32.94
CA ALA A 15 2.87 44.55 32.16
C ALA A 15 2.19 44.94 30.83
N ARG A 16 1.56 43.98 30.15
CA ARG A 16 0.90 44.21 28.87
C ARG A 16 -0.40 45.02 29.02
N LEU A 17 -1.23 44.67 30.00
CA LEU A 17 -2.46 45.41 30.31
C LEU A 17 -2.16 46.84 30.77
N SER A 18 -1.21 47.01 31.70
CA SER A 18 -0.80 48.35 32.14
C SER A 18 -0.21 49.18 31.00
N GLY A 19 0.58 48.58 30.11
CA GLY A 19 1.07 49.21 28.88
C GLY A 19 -0.05 49.65 27.94
N TRP A 20 -1.10 48.84 27.78
CA TRP A 20 -2.27 49.22 26.96
C TRP A 20 -3.06 50.37 27.58
N PHE A 21 -3.34 50.35 28.89
CA PHE A 21 -4.07 51.43 29.55
C PHE A 21 -3.27 52.75 29.64
N SER A 22 -1.94 52.68 29.69
CA SER A 22 -1.07 53.87 29.64
C SER A 22 -0.78 54.39 28.23
N SER A 23 -1.14 53.64 27.18
CA SER A 23 -0.87 54.00 25.77
C SER A 23 -1.69 55.19 25.24
N GLY A 24 -2.64 55.72 26.02
CA GLY A 24 -3.42 56.90 25.65
C GLY A 24 -2.56 58.15 25.40
N GLY A 25 -1.49 58.34 26.18
CA GLY A 25 -0.49 59.40 25.94
C GLY A 25 0.39 59.12 24.72
N ALA A 26 0.82 57.86 24.55
CA ALA A 26 1.65 57.43 23.42
C ALA A 26 0.93 57.59 22.06
N TRP A 27 -0.40 57.44 22.03
CA TRP A 27 -1.21 57.74 20.84
C TRP A 27 -1.18 59.22 20.46
N HIS A 28 -1.31 60.11 21.44
CA HIS A 28 -1.24 61.56 21.21
C HIS A 28 0.17 61.99 20.79
N ASP A 29 1.21 61.41 21.38
CA ASP A 29 2.60 61.69 21.02
C ASP A 29 2.95 61.18 19.63
N PHE A 30 2.41 60.02 19.24
CA PHE A 30 2.56 59.48 17.89
C PHE A 30 1.87 60.36 16.83
N ILE A 31 0.63 60.81 17.09
CA ILE A 31 -0.11 61.71 16.18
C ILE A 31 0.63 63.05 16.04
N ARG A 32 1.07 63.64 17.16
CA ARG A 32 1.87 64.87 17.14
C ARG A 32 3.21 64.68 16.42
N GLY A 33 3.84 63.52 16.55
CA GLY A 33 5.06 63.17 15.82
C GLY A 33 4.85 63.07 14.31
N LEU A 34 3.71 62.54 13.87
CA LEU A 34 3.33 62.51 12.46
C LEU A 34 3.04 63.92 11.91
N GLU A 35 2.31 64.73 12.67
CA GLU A 35 2.00 66.12 12.30
C GLU A 35 3.27 66.98 12.25
N ALA A 36 4.20 66.79 13.20
CA ALA A 36 5.51 67.46 13.20
C ALA A 36 6.41 67.03 12.03
N ALA A 37 6.26 65.79 11.54
CA ALA A 37 6.91 65.31 10.33
C ALA A 37 6.22 65.77 9.03
N GLY A 38 5.17 66.59 9.13
CA GLY A 38 4.43 67.16 7.99
C GLY A 38 3.36 66.24 7.40
N TYR A 39 3.02 65.13 8.07
CA TYR A 39 2.01 64.19 7.60
C TYR A 39 0.69 64.37 8.34
N ASN A 40 -0.39 64.61 7.59
CA ASN A 40 -1.75 64.52 8.15
C ASN A 40 -2.18 63.04 8.21
N PRO A 41 -2.48 62.49 9.40
CA PRO A 41 -2.77 61.07 9.58
C PRO A 41 -4.02 60.60 8.82
N ALA A 42 -5.04 61.45 8.68
CA ALA A 42 -6.26 61.11 7.94
C ALA A 42 -6.01 61.02 6.43
N LEU A 43 -5.22 61.95 5.89
CA LEU A 43 -4.84 61.97 4.47
C LEU A 43 -3.90 60.82 4.13
N LEU A 44 -3.00 60.45 5.03
CA LEU A 44 -2.08 59.33 4.85
C LEU A 44 -2.83 57.98 4.83
N ALA A 45 -3.82 57.81 5.72
CA ALA A 45 -4.68 56.63 5.73
C ALA A 45 -5.54 56.52 4.45
N LEU A 46 -6.14 57.62 4.00
CA LEU A 46 -6.91 57.67 2.75
C LEU A 46 -6.02 57.41 1.52
N GLY A 47 -4.80 57.95 1.51
CA GLY A 47 -3.82 57.72 0.44
C GLY A 47 -3.41 56.26 0.33
N ILE A 48 -3.12 55.59 1.46
CA ILE A 48 -2.80 54.16 1.48
C ILE A 48 -4.00 53.32 0.99
N ALA A 49 -5.22 53.64 1.44
CA ALA A 49 -6.42 52.95 1.00
C ALA A 49 -6.67 53.11 -0.52
N ALA A 50 -6.48 54.31 -1.06
CA ALA A 50 -6.60 54.61 -2.48
C ALA A 50 -5.55 53.84 -3.31
N VAL A 51 -4.29 53.81 -2.88
CA VAL A 51 -3.21 53.06 -3.55
C VAL A 51 -3.51 51.56 -3.60
N CYS A 52 -4.03 50.99 -2.51
CA CYS A 52 -4.45 49.58 -2.47
C CYS A 52 -5.61 49.29 -3.44
N LEU A 53 -6.61 50.18 -3.51
CA LEU A 53 -7.75 50.04 -4.43
C LEU A 53 -7.31 50.15 -5.90
N ILE A 54 -6.46 51.12 -6.21
CA ILE A 54 -5.91 51.33 -7.56
C ILE A 54 -5.06 50.14 -7.98
N ALA A 55 -4.16 49.65 -7.12
CA ALA A 55 -3.35 48.48 -7.39
C ALA A 55 -4.21 47.23 -7.64
N GLY A 56 -5.25 47.03 -6.83
CA GLY A 56 -6.18 45.92 -6.99
C GLY A 56 -7.03 46.00 -8.26
N ALA A 57 -7.46 47.20 -8.66
CA ALA A 57 -8.17 47.40 -9.92
C ALA A 57 -7.24 47.16 -11.13
N ALA A 58 -6.00 47.65 -11.06
CA ALA A 58 -5.00 47.50 -12.11
C ALA A 58 -4.64 46.03 -12.34
N THR A 59 -4.44 45.22 -11.29
CA THR A 59 -4.17 43.78 -11.44
C THR A 59 -5.34 43.04 -12.05
N ALA A 60 -6.58 43.39 -11.67
CA ALA A 60 -7.78 42.76 -12.21
C ALA A 60 -7.97 43.05 -13.71
N VAL A 61 -7.76 44.30 -14.12
CA VAL A 61 -7.84 44.71 -15.53
C VAL A 61 -6.72 44.04 -16.34
N LEU A 62 -5.47 44.08 -15.87
CA LEU A 62 -4.34 43.49 -16.58
C LEU A 62 -4.46 41.97 -16.75
N ALA A 63 -4.91 41.27 -15.71
CA ALA A 63 -5.13 39.83 -15.77
C ALA A 63 -6.27 39.44 -16.73
N SER A 64 -7.36 40.21 -16.76
CA SER A 64 -8.48 39.95 -17.67
C SER A 64 -8.08 40.12 -19.14
N LEU A 65 -7.21 41.09 -19.45
CA LEU A 65 -6.62 41.29 -20.79
C LEU A 65 -5.70 40.14 -21.20
N ILE A 66 -4.83 39.65 -20.31
CA ILE A 66 -3.93 38.53 -20.59
C ILE A 66 -4.72 37.22 -20.80
N ILE A 67 -5.74 36.99 -19.98
CA ILE A 67 -6.59 35.78 -20.07
C ILE A 67 -7.44 35.79 -21.34
N GLY A 68 -7.95 36.95 -21.76
CA GLY A 68 -8.68 37.10 -23.02
C GLY A 68 -7.88 36.65 -24.25
N LYS A 69 -6.55 36.81 -24.22
CA LYS A 69 -5.65 36.37 -25.30
C LYS A 69 -5.21 34.90 -25.21
N ALA A 70 -5.25 34.27 -24.03
CA ALA A 70 -4.57 33.00 -23.76
C ALA A 70 -5.39 31.71 -23.97
N LYS A 71 -6.55 31.75 -24.66
CA LYS A 71 -7.42 30.58 -24.96
C LYS A 71 -7.53 29.58 -23.78
N ALA A 72 -8.14 30.03 -22.68
CA ALA A 72 -8.83 29.24 -21.64
C ALA A 72 -8.24 27.87 -21.21
N ARG A 73 -6.92 27.72 -21.04
CA ARG A 73 -6.35 26.58 -20.29
C ARG A 73 -6.17 26.96 -18.80
N PRO A 74 -6.59 26.11 -17.85
CA PRO A 74 -6.62 26.45 -16.42
C PRO A 74 -5.24 26.64 -15.77
N LEU A 75 -4.18 26.08 -16.36
CA LEU A 75 -2.80 26.27 -15.91
C LEU A 75 -2.22 27.62 -16.40
N LEU A 76 -2.59 28.02 -17.62
CA LEU A 76 -2.18 29.30 -18.21
C LEU A 76 -2.89 30.49 -17.56
N SER A 77 -4.13 30.31 -17.08
CA SER A 77 -4.85 31.39 -16.38
C SER A 77 -4.25 31.70 -14.99
N GLY A 78 -3.71 30.70 -14.29
CA GLY A 78 -2.99 30.93 -13.03
C GLY A 78 -1.67 31.67 -13.24
N ALA A 79 -0.92 31.27 -14.27
CA ALA A 79 0.30 31.96 -14.68
C ALA A 79 0.02 33.39 -15.16
N ALA A 80 -1.11 33.64 -15.83
CA ALA A 80 -1.53 34.97 -16.26
C ALA A 80 -1.83 35.91 -15.08
N TRP A 81 -2.54 35.43 -14.06
CA TRP A 81 -2.78 36.21 -12.83
C TRP A 81 -1.48 36.53 -12.09
N PHE A 82 -0.56 35.57 -12.02
CA PHE A 82 0.76 35.77 -11.41
C PHE A 82 1.59 36.79 -12.19
N ALA A 83 1.63 36.70 -13.52
CA ALA A 83 2.32 37.66 -14.37
C ALA A 83 1.71 39.08 -14.25
N ALA A 84 0.38 39.18 -14.17
CA ALA A 84 -0.31 40.46 -13.99
C ALA A 84 0.02 41.11 -12.64
N ALA A 85 0.00 40.33 -11.56
CA ALA A 85 0.38 40.79 -10.23
C ALA A 85 1.85 41.25 -10.19
N LEU A 86 2.75 40.50 -10.81
CA LEU A 86 4.18 40.82 -10.87
C LEU A 86 4.44 42.13 -11.64
N LEU A 87 3.75 42.33 -12.77
CA LEU A 87 3.88 43.54 -13.59
C LEU A 87 3.38 44.79 -12.85
N VAL A 88 2.27 44.71 -12.13
CA VAL A 88 1.76 45.84 -11.33
C VAL A 88 2.70 46.17 -10.17
N VAL A 89 3.27 45.16 -9.51
CA VAL A 89 4.26 45.37 -8.44
C VAL A 89 5.54 46.01 -8.98
N LEU A 90 6.05 45.56 -10.13
CA LEU A 90 7.24 46.14 -10.78
C LEU A 90 6.99 47.58 -11.25
N ALA A 91 5.84 47.85 -11.88
CA ALA A 91 5.48 49.20 -12.31
C ALA A 91 5.34 50.16 -11.11
N ALA A 92 4.71 49.70 -10.02
CA ALA A 92 4.60 50.46 -8.79
C ALA A 92 5.95 50.70 -8.11
N TRP A 93 6.86 49.72 -8.12
CA TRP A 93 8.23 49.88 -7.59
C TRP A 93 8.96 51.03 -8.30
N VAL A 94 8.88 51.07 -9.63
CA VAL A 94 9.52 52.11 -10.46
C VAL A 94 8.86 53.48 -10.24
N LEU A 95 7.53 53.55 -10.19
CA LEU A 95 6.80 54.79 -9.91
C LEU A 95 7.10 55.35 -8.50
N LEU A 96 7.12 54.49 -7.49
CA LEU A 96 7.38 54.90 -6.10
C LEU A 96 8.83 55.34 -5.89
N LEU A 97 9.79 54.84 -6.68
CA LEU A 97 11.17 55.33 -6.69
C LEU A 97 11.29 56.78 -7.16
N GLY A 98 10.41 57.21 -8.08
CA GLY A 98 10.41 58.57 -8.63
C GLY A 98 9.53 59.58 -7.87
N LEU A 99 8.41 59.14 -7.29
CA LEU A 99 7.44 60.01 -6.62
C LEU A 99 7.65 60.17 -5.10
N VAL A 100 8.23 59.18 -4.43
CA VAL A 100 8.31 59.14 -2.96
C VAL A 100 9.77 59.12 -2.52
N THR A 101 10.22 60.27 -2.01
CA THR A 101 11.59 60.47 -1.51
C THR A 101 11.82 59.77 -0.17
N ASP A 102 10.79 59.66 0.68
CA ASP A 102 10.87 58.93 1.94
C ASP A 102 10.95 57.41 1.70
N THR A 103 12.10 56.84 2.05
CA THR A 103 12.40 55.42 1.91
C THR A 103 11.49 54.51 2.73
N VAL A 104 10.92 55.02 3.83
CA VAL A 104 10.04 54.31 4.75
C VAL A 104 8.65 54.19 4.16
N LEU A 105 8.06 55.33 3.79
CA LEU A 105 6.76 55.41 3.14
C LEU A 105 6.76 54.62 1.82
N ARG A 106 7.86 54.68 1.06
CA ARG A 106 8.06 53.89 -0.17
C ARG A 106 7.98 52.38 0.08
N ARG A 107 8.69 51.85 1.09
CA ARG A 107 8.66 50.41 1.43
C ARG A 107 7.29 49.96 1.93
N ALA A 108 6.61 50.80 2.71
CA ALA A 108 5.26 50.52 3.20
C ALA A 108 4.23 50.46 2.06
N LEU A 109 4.22 51.45 1.17
CA LEU A 109 3.35 51.49 0.00
C LEU A 109 3.59 50.30 -0.93
N LEU A 110 4.84 49.89 -1.11
CA LEU A 110 5.16 48.72 -1.92
C LEU A 110 4.61 47.41 -1.31
N ASN A 111 4.76 47.22 -0.01
CA ASN A 111 4.20 46.06 0.68
C ASN A 111 2.67 46.03 0.51
N CYS A 112 1.99 47.17 0.69
CA CYS A 112 0.55 47.32 0.42
C CYS A 112 0.15 46.89 -1.00
N ILE A 113 0.94 47.27 -2.01
CA ILE A 113 0.67 46.94 -3.42
C ILE A 113 0.89 45.45 -3.69
N VAL A 114 1.96 44.85 -3.16
CA VAL A 114 2.20 43.40 -3.25
C VAL A 114 1.04 42.62 -2.63
N ILE A 115 0.59 43.06 -1.46
CA ILE A 115 -0.52 42.47 -0.72
C ILE A 115 -1.83 42.57 -1.51
N ALA A 116 -2.15 43.75 -2.05
CA ALA A 116 -3.35 43.96 -2.87
C ALA A 116 -3.32 43.10 -4.16
N ALA A 117 -2.14 42.95 -4.77
CA ALA A 117 -1.93 42.11 -5.94
C ALA A 117 -2.12 40.62 -5.65
N VAL A 118 -1.62 40.14 -4.50
CA VAL A 118 -1.81 38.74 -4.06
C VAL A 118 -3.28 38.49 -3.66
N ALA A 119 -3.91 39.42 -2.94
CA ALA A 119 -5.32 39.31 -2.55
C ALA A 119 -6.25 39.28 -3.78
N THR A 120 -5.94 40.07 -4.82
CA THR A 120 -6.69 40.06 -6.08
C THR A 120 -6.47 38.78 -6.89
N MET A 121 -5.25 38.23 -6.91
CA MET A 121 -4.98 36.90 -7.48
C MET A 121 -5.78 35.79 -6.78
N ILE A 122 -5.97 35.89 -5.46
CA ILE A 122 -6.77 34.94 -4.67
C ILE A 122 -8.27 35.17 -4.89
N CYS A 123 -8.73 36.42 -5.01
CA CYS A 123 -10.12 36.77 -5.27
C CYS A 123 -10.56 36.33 -6.67
N PHE A 124 -9.90 36.81 -7.72
CA PHE A 124 -10.44 36.73 -9.07
C PHE A 124 -10.38 35.29 -9.67
N PRO A 125 -11.29 34.98 -10.61
CA PRO A 125 -11.43 33.63 -11.12
C PRO A 125 -10.29 33.27 -12.10
N LEU A 126 -9.65 32.12 -11.88
CA LEU A 126 -9.02 31.39 -12.98
C LEU A 126 -10.12 30.97 -13.95
N ALA A 127 -10.06 31.45 -15.18
CA ALA A 127 -11.17 31.43 -16.12
C ALA A 127 -11.70 30.03 -16.51
N THR A 128 -13.04 29.98 -16.61
CA THR A 128 -13.97 29.05 -17.28
C THR A 128 -14.27 27.66 -16.68
N GLY A 129 -15.58 27.42 -16.47
CA GLY A 129 -16.22 26.10 -16.45
C GLY A 129 -16.53 25.51 -15.06
N ARG A 130 -17.80 25.61 -14.60
CA ARG A 130 -18.39 24.95 -13.40
C ARG A 130 -17.92 25.38 -12.00
N ARG A 131 -17.19 26.50 -11.86
CA ARG A 131 -16.55 26.92 -10.58
C ARG A 131 -17.19 28.08 -9.79
N SER A 132 -18.43 28.50 -10.06
CA SER A 132 -19.10 29.58 -9.29
C SER A 132 -19.37 29.23 -7.81
N ILE A 133 -19.35 27.95 -7.46
CA ILE A 133 -19.67 27.45 -6.11
C ILE A 133 -18.66 27.93 -5.05
N PHE A 134 -17.39 28.17 -5.42
CA PHE A 134 -16.32 28.50 -4.47
C PHE A 134 -16.03 30.00 -4.33
N TRP A 135 -16.61 30.80 -5.21
CA TRP A 135 -16.38 32.24 -5.24
C TRP A 135 -16.65 32.93 -3.89
N PRO A 136 -17.77 32.65 -3.19
CA PRO A 136 -18.06 33.31 -1.92
C PRO A 136 -17.01 33.01 -0.82
N TRP A 137 -16.51 31.77 -0.77
CA TRP A 137 -15.49 31.37 0.20
C TRP A 137 -14.12 32.00 -0.09
N ARG A 138 -13.70 32.03 -1.37
CA ARG A 138 -12.43 32.68 -1.77
C ARG A 138 -12.44 34.18 -1.49
N ARG A 139 -13.57 34.85 -1.73
CA ARG A 139 -13.75 36.27 -1.45
C ARG A 139 -13.62 36.55 0.05
N ASP A 140 -14.34 35.82 0.89
CA ASP A 140 -14.33 36.04 2.34
C ASP A 140 -12.93 35.77 2.94
N LEU A 141 -12.19 34.78 2.42
CA LEU A 141 -10.79 34.53 2.81
C LEU A 141 -9.83 35.63 2.34
N ALA A 142 -10.01 36.14 1.12
CA ALA A 142 -9.17 37.21 0.59
C ALA A 142 -9.38 38.55 1.33
N VAL A 143 -10.60 38.83 1.79
CA VAL A 143 -10.88 39.96 2.68
C VAL A 143 -10.12 39.81 4.00
N ALA A 144 -10.11 38.61 4.60
CA ALA A 144 -9.35 38.35 5.82
C ALA A 144 -7.85 38.56 5.61
N ILE A 145 -7.29 38.00 4.53
CA ILE A 145 -5.88 38.17 4.17
C ILE A 145 -5.55 39.65 3.92
N GLY A 146 -6.42 40.38 3.22
CA GLY A 146 -6.25 41.81 2.95
C GLY A 146 -6.20 42.65 4.23
N ILE A 147 -7.08 42.38 5.20
CA ILE A 147 -7.09 43.07 6.50
C ILE A 147 -5.83 42.75 7.31
N ALA A 148 -5.43 41.48 7.40
CA ALA A 148 -4.21 41.10 8.10
C ALA A 148 -2.96 41.76 7.51
N ALA A 149 -2.89 41.78 6.19
CA ALA A 149 -1.73 42.26 5.48
C ALA A 149 -1.67 43.80 5.46
N GLY A 150 -2.80 44.50 5.36
CA GLY A 150 -2.88 45.94 5.62
C GLY A 150 -2.46 46.28 7.06
N GLY A 151 -2.91 45.49 8.03
CA GLY A 151 -2.49 45.60 9.42
C GLY A 151 -0.98 45.43 9.63
N LEU A 152 -0.36 44.46 8.96
CA LEU A 152 1.09 44.24 8.99
C LEU A 152 1.89 45.42 8.40
N VAL A 153 1.36 46.08 7.37
CA VAL A 153 2.00 47.29 6.83
C VAL A 153 1.94 48.43 7.84
N VAL A 154 0.79 48.63 8.49
CA VAL A 154 0.67 49.65 9.54
C VAL A 154 1.62 49.35 10.69
N LEU A 155 1.76 48.09 11.11
CA LEU A 155 2.76 47.69 12.12
C LEU A 155 4.19 47.96 11.67
N ALA A 156 4.51 47.74 10.41
CA ALA A 156 5.83 48.06 9.86
C ALA A 156 6.10 49.58 9.89
N CYS A 157 5.11 50.41 9.55
CA CYS A 157 5.21 51.86 9.66
C CYS A 157 5.40 52.30 11.12
N LEU A 158 4.58 51.80 12.04
CA LEU A 158 4.69 52.09 13.48
C LEU A 158 6.05 51.69 14.05
N ARG A 159 6.64 50.60 13.55
CA ARG A 159 7.99 50.17 13.95
C ARG A 159 9.06 51.13 13.46
N ILE A 160 8.95 51.61 12.23
CA ILE A 160 9.95 52.50 11.63
C ILE A 160 9.84 53.92 12.19
N TRP A 161 8.64 54.39 12.50
CA TRP A 161 8.39 55.66 13.19
C TRP A 161 8.60 55.60 14.70
N SER A 162 9.27 54.55 15.21
CA SER A 162 9.64 54.41 16.62
C SER A 162 8.47 54.53 17.62
N ALA A 163 7.25 54.17 17.21
CA ALA A 163 6.09 54.19 18.11
C ALA A 163 6.32 53.28 19.33
N ALA A 164 5.78 53.65 20.49
CA ALA A 164 5.97 52.91 21.73
C ALA A 164 5.54 51.43 21.59
N ASP A 165 6.31 50.52 22.20
CA ASP A 165 6.03 49.07 22.15
C ASP A 165 4.61 48.67 22.55
N PRO A 166 4.01 49.24 23.62
CA PRO A 166 2.63 48.93 24.01
C PRO A 166 1.60 49.32 22.93
N LEU A 167 1.85 50.40 22.20
CA LEU A 167 0.99 50.88 21.12
C LEU A 167 1.05 49.93 19.91
N ARG A 168 2.25 49.46 19.57
CA ARG A 168 2.46 48.48 18.49
C ARG A 168 1.78 47.14 18.80
N ASP A 169 1.88 46.69 20.04
CA ASP A 169 1.29 45.44 20.50
C ASP A 169 -0.26 45.50 20.56
N LEU A 170 -0.81 46.61 21.05
CA LEU A 170 -2.25 46.87 21.05
C LEU A 170 -2.80 46.84 19.62
N PHE A 171 -2.12 47.50 18.67
CA PHE A 171 -2.51 47.49 17.26
C PHE A 171 -2.39 46.09 16.64
N ALA A 172 -1.30 45.36 16.90
CA ALA A 172 -1.12 44.00 16.39
C ALA A 172 -2.20 43.03 16.89
N THR A 173 -2.67 43.24 18.12
CA THR A 173 -3.69 42.40 18.74
C THR A 173 -5.09 42.73 18.21
N PHE A 174 -5.52 43.98 18.31
CA PHE A 174 -6.92 44.35 18.04
C PHE A 174 -7.19 44.74 16.59
N ALA A 175 -6.23 45.30 15.86
CA ALA A 175 -6.42 45.73 14.48
C ALA A 175 -6.02 44.66 13.46
N VAL A 176 -5.16 43.70 13.83
CA VAL A 176 -4.58 42.74 12.88
C VAL A 176 -4.98 41.30 13.22
N SER A 177 -4.50 40.77 14.35
CA SER A 177 -4.65 39.34 14.65
C SER A 177 -6.07 38.93 15.03
N LEU A 178 -6.79 39.72 15.84
CA LEU A 178 -8.18 39.43 16.23
C LEU A 178 -9.15 39.49 15.02
N PRO A 179 -9.17 40.55 14.19
CA PRO A 179 -10.06 40.59 13.02
C PRO A 179 -9.73 39.50 12.00
N PHE A 180 -8.44 39.21 11.77
CA PHE A 180 -8.03 38.12 10.88
C PHE A 180 -8.56 36.77 11.34
N THR A 181 -8.40 36.46 12.63
CA THR A 181 -8.87 35.20 13.24
C THR A 181 -10.37 35.05 13.11
N ILE A 182 -11.13 36.12 13.43
CA ILE A 182 -12.59 36.14 13.34
C ILE A 182 -13.04 35.97 11.89
N LEU A 183 -12.44 36.68 10.93
CA LEU A 183 -12.85 36.63 9.53
C LEU A 183 -12.53 35.28 8.88
N VAL A 184 -11.37 34.69 9.17
CA VAL A 184 -11.03 33.33 8.70
C VAL A 184 -11.98 32.29 9.31
N ALA A 185 -12.26 32.38 10.61
CA ALA A 185 -13.22 31.49 11.28
C ALA A 185 -14.64 31.64 10.71
N ALA A 186 -15.11 32.87 10.53
CA ALA A 186 -16.42 33.18 9.96
C ALA A 186 -16.54 32.70 8.50
N ALA A 187 -15.50 32.88 7.68
CA ALA A 187 -15.47 32.38 6.31
C ALA A 187 -15.61 30.85 6.27
N TYR A 188 -14.93 30.13 7.18
CA TYR A 188 -15.02 28.68 7.26
C TYR A 188 -16.37 28.17 7.78
N LEU A 189 -16.94 28.83 8.79
CA LEU A 189 -18.25 28.48 9.35
C LEU A 189 -19.38 28.75 8.36
N ARG A 190 -19.36 29.92 7.70
CA ARG A 190 -20.36 30.35 6.71
C ARG A 190 -20.40 29.41 5.51
N HIS A 191 -19.23 28.92 5.08
CA HIS A 191 -19.07 28.08 3.89
C HIS A 191 -18.83 26.60 4.21
N ARG A 192 -19.14 26.13 5.44
CA ARG A 192 -18.90 24.75 5.89
C ARG A 192 -19.41 23.68 4.92
N ARG A 193 -20.61 23.88 4.35
CA ARG A 193 -21.23 22.94 3.40
C ARG A 193 -20.46 22.85 2.08
N LEU A 194 -19.88 23.96 1.63
CA LEU A 194 -19.08 24.03 0.41
C LEU A 194 -17.76 23.30 0.60
N VAL A 195 -17.06 23.57 1.70
CA VAL A 195 -15.79 22.92 2.04
C VAL A 195 -15.97 21.40 2.17
N THR A 196 -16.98 20.95 2.93
CA THR A 196 -17.25 19.52 3.11
C THR A 196 -17.53 18.79 1.79
N ARG A 197 -18.33 19.38 0.88
CA ARG A 197 -18.66 18.77 -0.42
C ARG A 197 -17.43 18.53 -1.30
N VAL A 198 -16.39 19.33 -1.08
CA VAL A 198 -15.18 19.36 -1.92
C VAL A 198 -14.14 18.39 -1.39
N LEU A 199 -14.05 18.30 -0.07
CA LEU A 199 -13.25 17.31 0.63
C LEU A 199 -13.80 15.88 0.47
N SER A 200 -15.12 15.76 0.30
CA SER A 200 -15.79 14.49 -0.01
C SER A 200 -15.71 14.07 -1.49
N PHE A 201 -14.92 14.75 -2.33
CA PHE A 201 -14.88 14.49 -3.77
C PHE A 201 -14.39 13.06 -4.10
N GLY A 202 -15.27 12.26 -4.73
CA GLY A 202 -14.99 10.91 -5.26
C GLY A 202 -16.10 9.90 -4.97
N SER A 203 -16.47 9.08 -5.95
CA SER A 203 -17.61 8.13 -5.90
C SER A 203 -17.46 6.98 -4.88
N SER A 204 -16.31 6.84 -4.23
CA SER A 204 -16.00 5.78 -3.25
C SER A 204 -15.46 6.35 -1.94
N ALA A 205 -15.88 7.56 -1.54
CA ALA A 205 -15.53 8.10 -0.24
C ALA A 205 -16.16 7.24 0.88
N GLY A 206 -15.32 6.43 1.55
CA GLY A 206 -15.74 5.62 2.70
C GLY A 206 -16.39 6.46 3.81
N SER A 207 -17.15 5.82 4.69
CA SER A 207 -17.86 6.47 5.80
C SER A 207 -16.96 7.39 6.64
N LEU A 208 -15.72 6.98 6.88
CA LEU A 208 -14.70 7.76 7.61
C LEU A 208 -14.36 9.09 6.92
N ARG A 209 -14.19 9.10 5.60
CA ARG A 209 -13.83 10.32 4.84
C ARG A 209 -14.93 11.36 4.88
N ARG A 210 -16.20 10.93 4.83
CA ARG A 210 -17.35 11.83 4.95
C ARG A 210 -17.42 12.46 6.34
N ARG A 211 -17.16 11.68 7.40
CA ARG A 211 -17.07 12.19 8.77
C ARG A 211 -15.93 13.20 8.94
N LEU A 212 -14.73 12.88 8.45
CA LEU A 212 -13.58 13.79 8.50
C LEU A 212 -13.83 15.09 7.72
N ALA A 213 -14.42 15.01 6.53
CA ALA A 213 -14.78 16.19 5.74
C ALA A 213 -15.84 17.08 6.41
N ALA A 214 -16.72 16.50 7.22
CA ALA A 214 -17.72 17.25 7.99
C ALA A 214 -17.11 17.93 9.23
N LEU A 215 -16.14 17.30 9.88
CA LEU A 215 -15.42 17.84 11.04
C LEU A 215 -14.39 18.91 10.65
N TRP A 216 -13.88 18.86 9.41
CA TRP A 216 -12.77 19.69 8.96
C TRP A 216 -12.96 21.20 9.17
N PRO A 217 -14.11 21.83 8.83
CA PRO A 217 -14.29 23.27 9.08
C PRO A 217 -14.18 23.65 10.56
N GLY A 218 -14.66 22.80 11.46
CA GLY A 218 -14.51 23.00 12.90
C GLY A 218 -13.07 22.87 13.36
N LEU A 219 -12.32 21.91 12.79
CA LEU A 219 -10.89 21.75 13.08
C LEU A 219 -10.08 22.97 12.63
N VAL A 220 -10.34 23.51 11.43
CA VAL A 220 -9.66 24.73 10.95
C VAL A 220 -9.94 25.91 11.87
N VAL A 221 -11.20 26.10 12.29
CA VAL A 221 -11.57 27.16 13.24
C VAL A 221 -10.83 26.98 14.58
N ALA A 222 -10.78 25.76 15.11
CA ALA A 222 -10.07 25.46 16.35
C ALA A 222 -8.57 25.77 16.24
N VAL A 223 -7.93 25.40 15.13
CA VAL A 223 -6.51 25.68 14.87
C VAL A 223 -6.26 27.19 14.72
N VAL A 224 -7.14 27.91 14.03
CA VAL A 224 -7.04 29.37 13.86
C VAL A 224 -7.15 30.08 15.21
N ILE A 225 -8.10 29.67 16.06
CA ILE A 225 -8.25 30.20 17.42
C ILE A 225 -7.03 29.85 18.28
N ALA A 226 -6.56 28.61 18.23
CA ALA A 226 -5.39 28.19 18.98
C ALA A 226 -4.13 28.94 18.52
N ALA A 227 -3.98 29.20 17.21
CA ALA A 227 -2.86 29.98 16.66
C ALA A 227 -2.91 31.43 17.16
N PHE A 228 -4.11 32.03 17.24
CA PHE A 228 -4.30 33.34 17.86
C PHE A 228 -3.87 33.32 19.33
N LEU A 229 -4.35 32.36 20.12
CA LEU A 229 -3.97 32.25 21.54
C LEU A 229 -2.47 32.06 21.74
N PHE A 230 -1.81 31.27 20.89
CA PHE A 230 -0.35 31.09 20.91
C PHE A 230 0.38 32.38 20.58
N ILE A 231 -0.02 33.12 19.54
CA ILE A 231 0.54 34.44 19.22
C ILE A 231 0.43 35.38 20.44
N GLN A 232 -0.75 35.40 21.08
CA GLN A 232 -0.97 36.26 22.24
C GLN A 232 -0.11 35.84 23.44
N LEU A 233 0.03 34.54 23.68
CA LEU A 233 0.87 34.00 24.75
C LEU A 233 2.35 34.33 24.53
N ASP A 234 2.85 34.19 23.31
CA ASP A 234 4.24 34.49 22.96
C ASP A 234 4.57 35.98 23.13
N LEU A 235 3.65 36.86 22.73
CA LEU A 235 3.76 38.31 22.94
C LEU A 235 3.78 38.65 24.43
N THR A 236 2.93 38.01 25.25
CA THR A 236 2.86 38.23 26.70
C THR A 236 4.14 37.77 27.42
N ILE A 237 4.79 36.69 26.96
CA ILE A 237 6.02 36.15 27.56
C ILE A 237 7.28 36.89 27.06
N GLY A 238 7.14 37.85 26.13
CA GLY A 238 8.25 38.63 25.58
C GLY A 238 9.21 37.82 24.70
N ARG A 239 8.76 36.66 24.19
CA ARG A 239 9.52 35.84 23.24
C ARG A 239 8.92 36.03 21.85
N PRO A 240 9.58 36.78 20.94
CA PRO A 240 9.07 36.96 19.59
C PRO A 240 9.19 35.63 18.83
N THR A 241 8.19 34.77 18.91
CA THR A 241 8.05 33.69 17.94
C THR A 241 7.87 34.34 16.57
N ARG A 242 8.61 33.82 15.60
CA ARG A 242 8.57 34.33 14.24
C ARG A 242 7.16 34.03 13.71
N GLY A 243 6.29 35.03 13.61
CA GLY A 243 4.90 34.88 13.12
C GLY A 243 4.78 34.12 11.78
N GLY A 244 5.87 34.01 11.02
CA GLY A 244 6.00 33.12 9.86
C GLY A 244 5.75 31.63 10.13
N LEU A 245 6.05 31.10 11.33
CA LEU A 245 5.83 29.68 11.68
C LEU A 245 4.33 29.36 11.84
N LEU A 246 3.58 30.28 12.43
CA LEU A 246 2.12 30.15 12.60
C LEU A 246 1.39 30.37 11.28
N LEU A 247 1.85 31.32 10.45
CA LEU A 247 1.39 31.48 9.07
C LEU A 247 1.64 30.22 8.22
N LEU A 248 2.80 29.60 8.35
CA LEU A 248 3.12 28.33 7.68
C LEU A 248 2.17 27.20 8.13
N SER A 249 1.88 27.11 9.44
CA SER A 249 0.94 26.14 9.99
C SER A 249 -0.49 26.34 9.46
N LEU A 250 -0.94 27.59 9.37
CA LEU A 250 -2.25 27.95 8.84
C LEU A 250 -2.33 27.62 7.35
N LEU A 251 -1.27 27.91 6.59
CA LEU A 251 -1.18 27.61 5.16
C LEU A 251 -1.17 26.11 4.89
N LEU A 252 -0.47 25.31 5.69
CA LEU A 252 -0.46 23.85 5.61
C LEU A 252 -1.83 23.24 5.90
N VAL A 253 -2.52 23.71 6.95
CA VAL A 253 -3.88 23.26 7.29
C VAL A 253 -4.90 23.66 6.23
N LEU A 254 -4.76 24.85 5.65
CA LEU A 254 -5.61 25.33 4.58
C LEU A 254 -5.37 24.56 3.28
N ALA A 255 -4.11 24.36 2.89
CA ALA A 255 -3.73 23.78 1.60
C ALA A 255 -3.76 22.25 1.58
N GLY A 256 -3.47 21.58 2.69
CA GLY A 256 -3.30 20.13 2.76
C GLY A 256 -4.47 19.31 2.20
N PRO A 257 -5.73 19.60 2.57
CA PRO A 257 -6.88 18.88 2.04
C PRO A 257 -7.15 19.15 0.56
N HIS A 258 -6.82 20.35 0.07
CA HIS A 258 -6.92 20.68 -1.34
C HIS A 258 -5.83 19.98 -2.17
N LEU A 259 -4.62 19.89 -1.60
CA LEU A 259 -3.51 19.14 -2.18
C LEU A 259 -3.84 17.65 -2.27
N ASP A 260 -4.45 17.09 -1.22
CA ASP A 260 -4.94 15.71 -1.17
C ASP A 260 -5.93 15.40 -2.31
N VAL A 261 -6.92 16.28 -2.52
CA VAL A 261 -7.90 16.14 -3.61
C VAL A 261 -7.23 16.32 -4.98
N ALA A 262 -6.25 17.22 -5.11
CA ALA A 262 -5.52 17.44 -6.36
C ALA A 262 -4.67 16.22 -6.74
N ILE A 263 -3.98 15.62 -5.76
CA ILE A 263 -3.20 14.39 -5.92
C ILE A 263 -4.12 13.23 -6.31
N GLU A 264 -5.27 13.08 -5.66
CA GLU A 264 -6.25 12.02 -6.00
C GLU A 264 -6.78 12.16 -7.43
N ARG A 265 -7.10 13.39 -7.87
CA ARG A 265 -7.56 13.65 -9.25
C ARG A 265 -6.49 13.28 -10.27
N ARG A 266 -5.25 13.71 -10.03
CA ARG A 266 -4.13 13.44 -10.92
C ARG A 266 -3.78 11.95 -10.96
N GLY A 267 -3.84 11.27 -9.82
CA GLY A 267 -3.67 9.82 -9.74
C GLY A 267 -4.72 9.04 -10.51
N ARG A 268 -6.00 9.42 -10.42
CA ARG A 268 -7.07 8.79 -11.24
C ARG A 268 -6.88 9.02 -12.73
N GLN A 269 -6.41 10.21 -13.13
CA GLN A 269 -6.12 10.51 -14.52
C GLN A 269 -4.90 9.74 -15.05
N ALA A 270 -3.87 9.58 -14.22
CA ALA A 270 -2.69 8.76 -14.53
C ALA A 270 -3.06 7.28 -14.71
N VAL A 271 -3.88 6.72 -13.81
CA VAL A 271 -4.38 5.34 -13.93
C VAL A 271 -5.15 5.11 -15.23
N ARG A 272 -5.98 6.08 -15.65
CA ARG A 272 -6.75 6.01 -16.89
C ARG A 272 -5.89 6.13 -18.15
N SER A 273 -4.75 6.80 -18.10
CA SER A 273 -3.90 7.07 -19.26
C SER A 273 -2.77 6.07 -19.43
N GLN A 274 -2.14 5.63 -18.34
CA GLN A 274 -1.00 4.70 -18.37
C GLN A 274 -1.40 3.24 -18.18
N GLY A 275 -2.63 2.94 -17.73
CA GLY A 275 -3.14 1.57 -17.61
C GLY A 275 -2.31 0.68 -16.70
N GLY A 276 -2.60 0.66 -15.40
CA GLY A 276 -1.97 -0.31 -14.50
C GLY A 276 -2.28 -0.08 -13.03
N GLU A 277 -2.60 -1.17 -12.32
CA GLU A 277 -2.87 -1.15 -10.87
C GLU A 277 -1.69 -0.58 -10.06
N LEU A 278 -0.47 -0.76 -10.58
CA LEU A 278 0.78 -0.26 -9.99
C LEU A 278 0.83 1.27 -9.97
N SER A 279 0.34 1.93 -11.03
CA SER A 279 0.26 3.40 -11.08
C SER A 279 -0.72 3.95 -10.04
N GLY A 280 -1.88 3.30 -9.88
CA GLY A 280 -2.89 3.70 -8.91
C GLY A 280 -2.43 3.51 -7.49
N ALA A 281 -1.68 2.45 -7.24
CA ALA A 281 -1.04 2.17 -5.98
C ALA A 281 0.02 3.23 -5.65
N LEU A 282 0.94 3.55 -6.56
CA LEU A 282 1.97 4.57 -6.33
C LEU A 282 1.38 5.94 -5.95
N TRP A 283 0.31 6.36 -6.65
CA TRP A 283 -0.38 7.61 -6.33
C TRP A 283 -1.09 7.59 -4.97
N ARG A 284 -1.55 6.43 -4.48
CA ARG A 284 -2.10 6.28 -3.12
C ARG A 284 -1.00 6.40 -2.07
N THR A 285 0.15 5.77 -2.28
CA THR A 285 1.30 5.93 -1.37
C THR A 285 1.76 7.37 -1.34
N PHE A 286 1.95 8.01 -2.49
CA PHE A 286 2.34 9.42 -2.59
C PHE A 286 1.38 10.35 -1.83
N ARG A 287 0.07 10.11 -1.92
CA ARG A 287 -0.93 10.84 -1.15
C ARG A 287 -0.74 10.68 0.37
N ILE A 288 -0.50 9.46 0.85
CA ILE A 288 -0.25 9.18 2.28
C ILE A 288 1.06 9.84 2.73
N VAL A 289 2.12 9.76 1.92
CA VAL A 289 3.41 10.43 2.18
C VAL A 289 3.22 11.92 2.41
N VAL A 290 2.51 12.59 1.50
CA VAL A 290 2.26 14.03 1.58
C VAL A 290 1.43 14.36 2.82
N ALA A 291 0.36 13.60 3.09
CA ALA A 291 -0.47 13.81 4.27
C ALA A 291 0.31 13.61 5.58
N ALA A 292 1.10 12.54 5.68
CA ALA A 292 1.95 12.25 6.84
C ALA A 292 3.03 13.32 7.03
N SER A 293 3.64 13.80 5.94
CA SER A 293 4.64 14.88 5.99
C SER A 293 4.02 16.19 6.49
N ILE A 294 2.83 16.55 5.98
CA ILE A 294 2.09 17.74 6.45
C ILE A 294 1.77 17.61 7.94
N LEU A 295 1.27 16.45 8.39
CA LEU A 295 0.99 16.20 9.80
C LEU A 295 2.25 16.25 10.67
N ALA A 296 3.37 15.67 10.22
CA ALA A 296 4.64 15.71 10.94
C ALA A 296 5.16 17.14 11.06
N VAL A 297 5.12 17.93 9.98
CA VAL A 297 5.49 19.34 10.01
C VAL A 297 4.58 20.11 10.97
N LEU A 298 3.26 19.93 10.89
CA LEU A 298 2.32 20.57 11.82
C LEU A 298 2.60 20.17 13.28
N ALA A 299 2.83 18.89 13.56
CA ALA A 299 3.17 18.43 14.89
C ALA A 299 4.46 19.11 15.39
N THR A 300 5.53 19.13 14.59
CA THR A 300 6.79 19.79 14.99
C THR A 300 6.61 21.30 15.21
N LEU A 301 5.85 21.99 14.37
CA LEU A 301 5.60 23.43 14.49
C LEU A 301 4.91 23.79 15.82
N TRP A 302 4.00 22.93 16.28
CA TRP A 302 3.26 23.15 17.53
C TRP A 302 3.97 22.61 18.77
N LEU A 303 4.78 21.56 18.63
CA LEU A 303 5.49 20.93 19.74
C LEU A 303 6.77 21.69 20.11
N LEU A 304 7.48 22.26 19.14
CA LEU A 304 8.75 22.95 19.37
C LEU A 304 8.67 24.12 20.38
N PRO A 305 7.67 25.03 20.33
CA PRO A 305 7.56 26.12 21.31
C PRO A 305 7.36 25.60 22.75
N ILE A 306 6.57 24.54 22.92
CA ILE A 306 6.29 23.93 24.22
C ILE A 306 7.56 23.24 24.74
N LEU A 307 8.27 22.53 23.87
CA LEU A 307 9.47 21.79 24.22
C LEU A 307 10.70 22.69 24.46
N ASP A 308 10.79 23.82 23.77
CA ASP A 308 11.80 24.86 24.04
C ASP A 308 11.62 25.45 25.46
N VAL A 309 10.39 25.54 25.98
CA VAL A 309 10.12 25.96 27.37
C VAL A 309 10.56 24.90 28.38
N VAL A 310 10.46 23.62 28.02
CA VAL A 310 10.87 22.47 28.85
C VAL A 310 12.40 22.22 28.76
N GLY A 311 13.10 22.89 27.83
CA GLY A 311 14.55 22.75 27.65
C GLY A 311 14.96 21.55 26.82
N VAL A 312 14.06 21.00 26.00
CA VAL A 312 14.37 19.86 25.12
C VAL A 312 15.09 20.34 23.86
N PRO A 313 16.22 19.74 23.46
CA PRO A 313 16.94 20.16 22.26
C PRO A 313 16.12 19.97 20.97
N ARG A 314 16.07 20.98 20.10
CA ARG A 314 15.33 20.90 18.82
C ARG A 314 15.78 19.75 17.91
N GLY A 315 17.05 19.36 18.00
CA GLY A 315 17.61 18.25 17.23
C GLY A 315 16.94 16.91 17.54
N THR A 316 16.60 16.64 18.81
CA THR A 316 15.94 15.38 19.19
C THR A 316 14.51 15.30 18.65
N VAL A 317 13.79 16.43 18.67
CA VAL A 317 12.43 16.54 18.13
C VAL A 317 12.41 16.32 16.63
N LEU A 318 13.33 16.95 15.89
CA LEU A 318 13.43 16.78 14.44
C LEU A 318 13.80 15.34 14.05
N LEU A 319 14.77 14.74 14.76
CA LEU A 319 15.16 13.36 14.54
C LEU A 319 14.00 12.40 14.78
N LYS A 320 13.29 12.53 15.91
CA LYS A 320 12.11 11.70 16.23
C LYS A 320 10.98 11.87 15.23
N ALA A 321 10.71 13.10 14.78
CA ALA A 321 9.73 13.35 13.73
C ALA A 321 10.13 12.71 12.39
N GLY A 322 11.41 12.75 12.04
CA GLY A 322 11.96 12.08 10.87
C GLY A 322 11.85 10.55 10.94
N GLU A 323 12.17 9.96 12.10
CA GLU A 323 12.00 8.52 12.33
C GLU A 323 10.53 8.10 12.16
N ILE A 324 9.59 8.83 12.78
CA ILE A 324 8.14 8.54 12.67
C ILE A 324 7.66 8.69 11.23
N LEU A 325 8.11 9.74 10.52
CA LEU A 325 7.78 9.93 9.12
C LEU A 325 8.27 8.75 8.29
N MET A 326 9.54 8.36 8.42
CA MET A 326 10.12 7.21 7.71
C MET A 326 9.35 5.91 7.99
N LEU A 327 8.96 5.66 9.24
CA LEU A 327 8.15 4.51 9.60
C LEU A 327 6.80 4.50 8.86
N VAL A 328 6.08 5.63 8.88
CA VAL A 328 4.79 5.76 8.18
C VAL A 328 4.95 5.54 6.68
N LEU A 329 6.05 6.03 6.08
CA LEU A 329 6.36 5.82 4.66
C LEU A 329 6.57 4.34 4.34
N VAL A 330 7.37 3.64 5.15
CA VAL A 330 7.65 2.21 4.96
C VAL A 330 6.36 1.40 5.10
N ILE A 331 5.56 1.65 6.14
CA ILE A 331 4.28 0.93 6.34
C ILE A 331 3.32 1.22 5.18
N ALA A 332 3.18 2.48 4.75
CA ALA A 332 2.30 2.85 3.65
C ALA A 332 2.75 2.23 2.30
N PHE A 333 4.06 2.15 2.08
CA PHE A 333 4.64 1.47 0.93
C PHE A 333 4.33 -0.02 0.97
N CYS A 334 4.70 -0.72 2.05
CA CYS A 334 4.46 -2.16 2.21
C CYS A 334 2.96 -2.50 2.10
N TRP A 335 2.08 -1.73 2.74
CA TRP A 335 0.63 -1.95 2.68
C TRP A 335 0.10 -1.90 1.24
N ASN A 336 0.61 -0.94 0.48
CA ASN A 336 0.23 -0.73 -0.90
C ASN A 336 0.84 -1.79 -1.84
N TRP A 337 2.08 -2.21 -1.59
CA TRP A 337 2.70 -3.35 -2.26
C TRP A 337 1.89 -4.64 -2.08
N VAL A 338 1.46 -4.92 -0.85
CA VAL A 338 0.57 -6.06 -0.56
C VAL A 338 -0.75 -5.91 -1.30
N ALA A 339 -1.30 -4.71 -1.42
CA ALA A 339 -2.52 -4.47 -2.19
C ALA A 339 -2.36 -4.69 -3.70
N ILE A 340 -1.23 -4.30 -4.29
CA ILE A 340 -0.90 -4.58 -5.70
C ILE A 340 -0.80 -6.09 -5.90
N MET A 341 -0.06 -6.77 -5.02
CA MET A 341 0.17 -8.21 -5.17
C MET A 341 -1.13 -8.99 -4.96
N ALA A 342 -1.99 -8.56 -4.04
CA ALA A 342 -3.34 -9.08 -3.87
C ALA A 342 -4.20 -8.95 -5.11
N ALA A 343 -4.05 -7.86 -5.86
CA ALA A 343 -4.81 -7.61 -7.08
C ALA A 343 -4.32 -8.50 -8.24
N ARG A 344 -3.00 -8.78 -8.31
CA ARG A 344 -2.43 -9.77 -9.24
C ARG A 344 -2.88 -11.21 -8.97
N ILE A 345 -3.17 -11.56 -7.72
CA ILE A 345 -3.61 -12.90 -7.32
C ILE A 345 -5.10 -13.14 -7.61
N ARG A 346 -5.92 -12.08 -7.74
CA ARG A 346 -7.34 -12.26 -8.11
C ARG A 346 -7.43 -12.67 -9.58
N PRO A 347 -8.09 -13.80 -9.90
CA PRO A 347 -8.38 -14.10 -11.28
C PRO A 347 -9.28 -13.00 -11.84
N GLN A 348 -8.96 -12.58 -13.06
CA GLN A 348 -9.79 -11.66 -13.83
C GLN A 348 -11.17 -12.32 -13.98
N THR A 349 -12.23 -11.57 -13.69
CA THR A 349 -13.62 -12.00 -13.83
C THR A 349 -13.87 -12.60 -15.22
N PRO A 350 -14.68 -13.69 -15.33
CA PRO A 350 -14.94 -14.35 -16.60
C PRO A 350 -15.81 -13.42 -17.47
N GLY A 351 -15.17 -12.76 -18.42
CA GLY A 351 -15.81 -11.99 -19.49
C GLY A 351 -15.42 -12.48 -20.88
N ASP A 352 -14.62 -13.55 -20.99
CA ASP A 352 -14.17 -14.10 -22.26
C ASP A 352 -14.54 -15.59 -22.38
N PRO A 353 -15.52 -15.96 -23.22
CA PRO A 353 -16.02 -17.33 -23.32
C PRO A 353 -15.06 -18.38 -23.90
N GLN A 354 -13.84 -18.00 -24.32
CA GLN A 354 -12.99 -18.86 -25.16
C GLN A 354 -11.76 -19.50 -24.48
N VAL A 355 -11.53 -19.29 -23.17
CA VAL A 355 -10.37 -19.90 -22.50
C VAL A 355 -10.80 -20.97 -21.50
N PRO A 356 -10.72 -22.27 -21.85
CA PRO A 356 -10.91 -23.37 -20.93
C PRO A 356 -9.67 -23.55 -20.03
N THR A 357 -9.36 -22.55 -19.19
CA THR A 357 -8.38 -22.70 -18.10
C THR A 357 -9.04 -23.42 -16.92
N ALA A 358 -8.98 -24.75 -16.98
CA ALA A 358 -9.51 -25.68 -16.01
C ALA A 358 -8.87 -25.55 -14.60
N MET A 359 -9.71 -25.58 -13.56
CA MET A 359 -9.48 -25.91 -12.13
C MET A 359 -8.42 -25.19 -11.29
N ILE A 360 -7.37 -24.56 -11.83
CA ILE A 360 -6.36 -23.86 -11.01
C ILE A 360 -6.92 -22.54 -10.45
N GLY A 361 -7.91 -21.94 -11.13
CA GLY A 361 -8.52 -20.66 -10.76
C GLY A 361 -9.38 -20.67 -9.48
N THR A 362 -9.96 -21.80 -9.07
CA THR A 362 -11.00 -21.82 -8.01
C THR A 362 -10.47 -21.92 -6.58
N ARG A 363 -9.20 -22.32 -6.38
CA ARG A 363 -8.58 -22.38 -5.04
C ARG A 363 -7.76 -21.14 -4.70
N LEU A 364 -7.14 -20.51 -5.71
CA LEU A 364 -6.41 -19.25 -5.52
C LEU A 364 -7.35 -18.08 -5.14
N THR A 365 -8.62 -18.15 -5.55
CA THR A 365 -9.66 -17.17 -5.17
C THR A 365 -10.00 -17.16 -3.69
N THR A 366 -9.87 -18.31 -2.99
CA THR A 366 -10.20 -18.44 -1.57
C THR A 366 -8.98 -18.31 -0.67
N VAL A 367 -7.82 -18.82 -1.07
CA VAL A 367 -6.57 -18.71 -0.29
C VAL A 367 -5.90 -17.34 -0.44
N GLY A 368 -5.99 -16.73 -1.62
CA GLY A 368 -5.37 -15.42 -1.91
C GLY A 368 -5.78 -14.30 -0.93
N PRO A 369 -7.07 -14.08 -0.67
CA PRO A 369 -7.52 -13.09 0.31
C PRO A 369 -7.03 -13.36 1.73
N LEU A 370 -6.91 -14.62 2.14
CA LEU A 370 -6.45 -15.01 3.47
C LEU A 370 -4.96 -14.69 3.67
N LEU A 371 -4.11 -15.00 2.68
CA LEU A 371 -2.69 -14.64 2.70
C LEU A 371 -2.47 -13.12 2.73
N VAL A 372 -3.28 -12.38 1.97
CA VAL A 372 -3.25 -10.91 1.97
C VAL A 372 -3.67 -10.34 3.32
N GLY A 373 -4.70 -10.93 3.94
CA GLY A 373 -5.12 -10.59 5.30
C GLY A 373 -4.02 -10.84 6.32
N LEU A 374 -3.39 -12.02 6.28
CA LEU A 374 -2.29 -12.40 7.17
C LEU A 374 -1.08 -11.46 7.01
N THR A 375 -0.70 -11.13 5.78
CA THR A 375 0.43 -10.23 5.50
C THR A 375 0.15 -8.81 6.01
N LYS A 376 -1.09 -8.33 5.84
CA LYS A 376 -1.52 -7.03 6.38
C LYS A 376 -1.54 -7.01 7.90
N ALA A 377 -2.01 -8.09 8.53
CA ALA A 377 -2.00 -8.23 9.98
C ALA A 377 -0.55 -8.20 10.52
N ALA A 378 0.35 -8.99 9.92
CA ALA A 378 1.77 -8.99 10.29
C ALA A 378 2.42 -7.60 10.14
N LEU A 379 2.14 -6.90 9.04
CA LEU A 379 2.64 -5.54 8.82
C LEU A 379 2.14 -4.55 9.88
N LEU A 380 0.86 -4.64 10.27
CA LEU A 380 0.30 -3.80 11.34
C LEU A 380 0.90 -4.13 12.70
N THR A 381 1.10 -5.41 13.02
CA THR A 381 1.74 -5.84 14.27
C THR A 381 3.18 -5.33 14.35
N LEU A 382 3.98 -5.51 13.30
CA LEU A 382 5.35 -5.00 13.23
C LEU A 382 5.41 -3.46 13.33
N GLY A 383 4.49 -2.78 12.63
CA GLY A 383 4.35 -1.33 12.72
C GLY A 383 4.03 -0.86 14.14
N ALA A 384 3.09 -1.53 14.82
CA ALA A 384 2.73 -1.23 16.20
C ALA A 384 3.92 -1.46 17.16
N LEU A 385 4.63 -2.59 17.05
CA LEU A 385 5.84 -2.82 17.85
C LEU A 385 6.89 -1.73 17.63
N THR A 386 7.09 -1.30 16.38
CA THR A 386 8.06 -0.24 16.07
C THR A 386 7.66 1.09 16.71
N VAL A 387 6.37 1.42 16.73
CA VAL A 387 5.86 2.60 17.46
C VAL A 387 6.12 2.49 18.96
N LEU A 388 5.92 1.32 19.57
CA LEU A 388 6.22 1.11 21.00
C LEU A 388 7.71 1.33 21.30
N VAL A 389 8.61 0.84 20.44
CA VAL A 389 10.06 1.09 20.56
C VAL A 389 10.36 2.58 20.51
N MET A 390 9.73 3.32 19.60
CA MET A 390 9.91 4.78 19.49
C MET A 390 9.45 5.54 20.74
N LEU A 391 8.42 5.04 21.43
CA LEU A 391 7.93 5.58 22.70
C LEU A 391 8.82 5.20 23.90
N GLY A 392 9.90 4.43 23.67
CA GLY A 392 10.78 3.95 24.73
C GLY A 392 10.20 2.80 25.55
N ILE A 393 9.10 2.19 25.10
CA ILE A 393 8.49 1.04 25.77
C ILE A 393 9.33 -0.19 25.42
N ASN A 394 9.72 -0.95 26.46
CA ASN A 394 10.45 -2.20 26.25
C ASN A 394 9.55 -3.23 25.54
N VAL A 395 9.85 -3.51 24.26
CA VAL A 395 9.12 -4.50 23.46
C VAL A 395 9.65 -5.93 23.61
N TRP A 396 10.75 -6.16 24.32
CA TRP A 396 11.30 -7.51 24.51
C TRP A 396 10.27 -8.50 25.04
N PRO A 397 9.45 -8.20 26.07
CA PRO A 397 8.39 -9.12 26.52
C PRO A 397 7.36 -9.44 25.44
N LEU A 398 6.98 -8.46 24.62
CA LEU A 398 6.03 -8.64 23.51
C LEU A 398 6.63 -9.53 22.42
N ILE A 399 7.91 -9.30 22.07
CA ILE A 399 8.65 -10.12 21.10
C ILE A 399 8.79 -11.55 21.61
N THR A 400 9.11 -11.74 22.89
CA THR A 400 9.20 -13.06 23.52
C THR A 400 7.85 -13.78 23.46
N GLY A 401 6.74 -13.10 23.78
CA GLY A 401 5.39 -13.66 23.65
C GLY A 401 5.04 -14.03 22.21
N LEU A 402 5.33 -13.15 21.24
CA LEU A 402 5.16 -13.45 19.82
C LEU A 402 6.02 -14.64 19.37
N SER A 403 7.22 -14.81 19.92
CA SER A 403 8.13 -15.90 19.57
C SER A 403 7.58 -17.26 20.03
N ILE A 404 7.05 -17.34 21.25
CA ILE A 404 6.40 -18.58 21.75
C ILE A 404 5.14 -18.88 20.93
N PHE A 405 4.34 -17.87 20.60
CA PHE A 405 3.17 -18.03 19.74
C PHE A 405 3.57 -18.49 18.32
N GLY A 406 4.63 -17.91 17.76
CA GLY A 406 5.21 -18.29 16.49
C GLY A 406 5.72 -19.73 16.49
N LEU A 407 6.34 -20.17 17.60
CA LEU A 407 6.75 -21.56 17.79
C LEU A 407 5.54 -22.50 17.78
N ALA A 408 4.46 -22.17 18.48
CA ALA A 408 3.24 -22.99 18.49
C ALA A 408 2.64 -23.14 17.08
N ILE A 409 2.59 -22.06 16.29
CA ILE A 409 2.15 -22.11 14.88
C ILE A 409 3.13 -22.93 14.04
N GLY A 410 4.44 -22.77 14.24
CA GLY A 410 5.47 -23.52 13.53
C GLY A 410 5.35 -25.02 13.78
N LEU A 411 5.16 -25.44 15.03
CA LEU A 411 4.93 -26.83 15.40
C LEU A 411 3.63 -27.37 14.80
N GLY A 412 2.54 -26.58 14.84
CA GLY A 412 1.26 -26.98 14.24
C GLY A 412 1.30 -27.11 12.71
N SER A 413 2.23 -26.40 12.05
CA SER A 413 2.39 -26.40 10.58
C SER A 413 3.55 -27.26 10.06
N GLN A 414 4.28 -27.95 10.95
CA GLN A 414 5.46 -28.74 10.59
C GLN A 414 5.18 -29.79 9.51
N THR A 415 4.02 -30.46 9.57
CA THR A 415 3.62 -31.49 8.59
C THR A 415 3.41 -30.90 7.20
N LEU A 416 2.85 -29.69 7.10
CA LEU A 416 2.68 -28.98 5.84
C LEU A 416 4.03 -28.66 5.19
N VAL A 417 4.99 -28.16 5.98
CA VAL A 417 6.33 -27.84 5.49
C VAL A 417 7.04 -29.11 5.02
N LYS A 418 6.95 -30.20 5.81
CA LYS A 418 7.48 -31.51 5.43
C LYS A 418 6.88 -31.99 4.09
N ASP A 419 5.57 -31.89 3.92
CA ASP A 419 4.89 -32.28 2.68
C ASP A 419 5.39 -31.48 1.47
N VAL A 420 5.50 -30.16 1.59
CA VAL A 420 5.91 -29.30 0.46
C VAL A 420 7.37 -29.57 0.08
N VAL A 421 8.27 -29.66 1.06
CA VAL A 421 9.69 -29.92 0.82
C VAL A 421 9.89 -31.32 0.24
N ALA A 422 9.23 -32.35 0.80
CA ALA A 422 9.29 -33.71 0.26
C ALA A 422 8.75 -33.77 -1.18
N GLY A 423 7.63 -33.09 -1.44
CA GLY A 423 7.05 -32.98 -2.78
C GLY A 423 8.01 -32.36 -3.80
N LEU A 424 8.73 -31.30 -3.41
CA LEU A 424 9.75 -30.69 -4.26
C LEU A 424 10.86 -31.70 -4.61
N PHE A 425 11.38 -32.43 -3.64
CA PHE A 425 12.42 -33.44 -3.90
C PHE A 425 11.92 -34.58 -4.78
N PHE A 426 10.69 -35.09 -4.58
CA PHE A 426 10.14 -36.13 -5.47
C PHE A 426 10.01 -35.67 -6.92
N LEU A 427 9.73 -34.38 -7.15
CA LEU A 427 9.64 -33.80 -8.49
C LEU A 427 11.02 -33.57 -9.11
N VAL A 428 11.98 -33.08 -8.33
CA VAL A 428 13.36 -32.86 -8.77
C VAL A 428 14.05 -34.18 -9.11
N ASP A 429 13.86 -35.21 -8.29
CA ASP A 429 14.42 -36.55 -8.49
C ASP A 429 13.66 -37.37 -9.54
N ASP A 430 12.61 -36.81 -10.15
CA ASP A 430 11.74 -37.49 -11.12
C ASP A 430 11.25 -38.87 -10.65
N ALA A 431 10.92 -38.99 -9.37
CA ALA A 431 10.55 -40.26 -8.75
C ALA A 431 9.30 -40.89 -9.40
N PHE A 432 8.38 -40.05 -9.87
CA PHE A 432 7.21 -40.43 -10.66
C PHE A 432 6.64 -39.25 -11.45
N ARG A 433 5.98 -39.56 -12.57
CA ARG A 433 5.29 -38.59 -13.43
C ARG A 433 3.79 -38.83 -13.46
N MET A 434 3.05 -37.82 -13.90
CA MET A 434 1.64 -37.96 -14.25
C MET A 434 1.44 -39.10 -15.26
N GLY A 435 0.49 -40.00 -15.00
CA GLY A 435 0.19 -41.16 -15.83
C GLY A 435 1.01 -42.42 -15.53
N GLU A 436 1.99 -42.38 -14.63
CA GLU A 436 2.77 -43.57 -14.27
C GLU A 436 2.06 -44.42 -13.22
N TYR A 437 2.27 -45.74 -13.28
CA TYR A 437 1.69 -46.69 -12.34
C TYR A 437 2.66 -46.96 -11.20
N ILE A 438 2.30 -46.54 -10.00
CA ILE A 438 3.17 -46.60 -8.83
C ILE A 438 2.48 -47.24 -7.63
N GLU A 439 3.30 -47.71 -6.69
CA GLU A 439 2.88 -48.18 -5.38
C GLU A 439 3.66 -47.46 -4.30
N THR A 440 2.94 -46.86 -3.36
CA THR A 440 3.50 -46.17 -2.20
C THR A 440 2.53 -46.22 -1.03
N SER A 441 3.07 -46.36 0.19
CA SER A 441 2.31 -46.25 1.44
C SER A 441 1.05 -47.14 1.47
N GLY A 442 1.13 -48.35 0.90
CA GLY A 442 0.03 -49.32 0.84
C GLY A 442 -1.03 -49.05 -0.24
N ALA A 443 -0.91 -47.96 -1.00
CA ALA A 443 -1.79 -47.64 -2.12
C ALA A 443 -1.07 -47.87 -3.46
N LYS A 444 -1.81 -48.46 -4.40
CA LYS A 444 -1.31 -48.80 -5.74
C LYS A 444 -2.23 -48.24 -6.81
N GLY A 445 -1.69 -47.52 -7.79
CA GLY A 445 -2.52 -46.88 -8.81
C GLY A 445 -1.73 -46.03 -9.79
N THR A 446 -2.45 -45.53 -10.79
CA THR A 446 -1.91 -44.58 -11.76
C THR A 446 -1.94 -43.17 -11.18
N VAL A 447 -0.85 -42.42 -11.33
CA VAL A 447 -0.77 -41.01 -10.91
C VAL A 447 -1.71 -40.17 -11.76
N GLU A 448 -2.80 -39.69 -11.15
CA GLU A 448 -3.81 -38.88 -11.84
C GLU A 448 -3.60 -37.38 -11.62
N ARG A 449 -3.12 -36.99 -10.44
CA ARG A 449 -2.91 -35.58 -10.10
C ARG A 449 -1.73 -35.43 -9.14
N ILE A 450 -0.84 -34.51 -9.46
CA ILE A 450 0.20 -34.04 -8.56
C ILE A 450 -0.22 -32.64 -8.06
N SER A 451 -0.39 -32.50 -6.75
CA SER A 451 -0.65 -31.22 -6.09
C SER A 451 0.59 -30.72 -5.35
N LEU A 452 0.56 -29.51 -4.79
CA LEU A 452 1.70 -28.96 -4.05
C LEU A 452 2.10 -29.78 -2.80
N ARG A 453 1.14 -30.43 -2.13
CA ARG A 453 1.38 -31.19 -0.88
C ARG A 453 1.12 -32.70 -0.97
N SER A 454 0.55 -33.18 -2.07
CA SER A 454 0.04 -34.54 -2.16
C SER A 454 -0.04 -35.04 -3.59
N VAL A 455 0.03 -36.36 -3.76
CA VAL A 455 -0.25 -37.07 -5.01
C VAL A 455 -1.56 -37.84 -4.91
N SER A 456 -2.33 -37.88 -6.00
CA SER A 456 -3.54 -38.68 -6.12
C SER A 456 -3.30 -39.85 -7.07
N LEU A 457 -3.52 -41.06 -6.56
CA LEU A 457 -3.37 -42.33 -7.28
C LEU A 457 -4.75 -42.93 -7.54
N ARG A 458 -5.05 -43.24 -8.81
CA ARG A 458 -6.27 -43.95 -9.18
C ARG A 458 -5.99 -45.44 -9.28
N HIS A 459 -6.64 -46.21 -8.42
CA HIS A 459 -6.58 -47.66 -8.51
C HIS A 459 -7.33 -48.12 -9.77
N PRO A 460 -6.88 -49.20 -10.46
CA PRO A 460 -7.59 -49.76 -11.62
C PRO A 460 -9.05 -50.22 -11.35
N ARG A 461 -9.43 -50.31 -10.08
CA ARG A 461 -10.80 -50.63 -9.62
C ARG A 461 -11.69 -49.38 -9.47
N GLY A 462 -11.16 -48.18 -9.70
CA GLY A 462 -11.88 -46.91 -9.57
C GLY A 462 -11.49 -45.97 -8.42
N PRO A 463 -11.16 -46.42 -7.18
CA PRO A 463 -10.96 -45.50 -6.07
C PRO A 463 -9.70 -44.65 -6.23
N VAL A 464 -9.75 -43.42 -5.71
CA VAL A 464 -8.64 -42.46 -5.72
C VAL A 464 -8.07 -42.30 -4.32
N ALA A 465 -6.81 -42.69 -4.13
CA ALA A 465 -6.07 -42.47 -2.90
C ALA A 465 -5.28 -41.17 -3.00
N THR A 466 -5.46 -40.24 -2.05
CA THR A 466 -4.66 -39.00 -1.98
C THR A 466 -3.69 -39.07 -0.83
N ILE A 467 -2.40 -39.02 -1.13
CA ILE A 467 -1.32 -39.29 -0.18
C ILE A 467 -0.47 -38.01 -0.04
N PRO A 468 -0.35 -37.45 1.17
CA PRO A 468 0.57 -36.35 1.44
C PRO A 468 2.02 -36.78 1.24
N PHE A 469 2.85 -35.92 0.64
CA PHE A 469 4.24 -36.28 0.33
C PHE A 469 5.06 -36.63 1.58
N GLY A 470 4.79 -36.02 2.74
CA GLY A 470 5.47 -36.32 3.99
C GLY A 470 5.16 -37.69 4.59
N GLN A 471 4.18 -38.42 4.01
CA GLN A 471 3.85 -39.81 4.34
C GLN A 471 4.34 -40.82 3.28
N ILE A 472 4.93 -40.34 2.19
CA ILE A 472 5.51 -41.19 1.15
C ILE A 472 6.87 -41.68 1.66
N GLY A 473 6.98 -42.99 1.84
CA GLY A 473 8.24 -43.66 2.14
C GLY A 473 8.87 -44.21 0.86
N LYS A 474 8.85 -45.54 0.71
CA LYS A 474 9.33 -46.23 -0.48
C LYS A 474 8.32 -46.10 -1.63
N ILE A 475 8.81 -45.67 -2.79
CA ILE A 475 8.06 -45.67 -4.06
C ILE A 475 8.54 -46.85 -4.91
N GLN A 476 7.59 -47.61 -5.46
CA GLN A 476 7.86 -48.60 -6.49
C GLN A 476 7.16 -48.16 -7.77
N ASN A 477 7.94 -47.87 -8.81
CA ASN A 477 7.44 -47.44 -10.11
C ASN A 477 7.46 -48.61 -11.09
N PHE A 478 6.30 -48.97 -11.63
CA PHE A 478 6.13 -50.10 -12.56
C PHE A 478 6.07 -49.64 -14.03
N SER A 479 6.26 -48.35 -14.29
CA SER A 479 6.18 -47.74 -15.62
C SER A 479 7.54 -47.35 -16.22
N ARG A 480 8.64 -47.59 -15.50
CA ARG A 480 9.99 -47.19 -15.94
C ARG A 480 10.70 -48.31 -16.69
N GLU A 481 11.35 -47.93 -17.80
CA GLU A 481 12.22 -48.73 -18.69
C GLU A 481 11.72 -50.14 -19.07
N TRP A 482 11.78 -51.08 -18.12
CA TRP A 482 11.50 -52.49 -18.33
C TRP A 482 10.86 -53.13 -17.10
N VAL A 483 10.06 -54.17 -17.35
CA VAL A 483 9.46 -55.02 -16.31
C VAL A 483 9.83 -56.47 -16.60
N ILE A 484 10.24 -57.19 -15.55
CA ILE A 484 10.43 -58.65 -15.63
C ILE A 484 9.19 -59.31 -15.06
N GLU A 485 8.42 -59.95 -15.93
CA GLU A 485 7.27 -60.72 -15.52
C GLU A 485 7.69 -62.16 -15.25
N LYS A 486 7.34 -62.68 -14.07
CA LYS A 486 7.57 -64.07 -13.68
C LYS A 486 6.26 -64.82 -13.73
N MET A 487 6.24 -65.94 -14.44
CA MET A 487 5.09 -66.82 -14.57
C MET A 487 5.44 -68.19 -14.00
N MET A 488 4.49 -68.78 -13.28
CA MET A 488 4.63 -70.09 -12.65
C MET A 488 3.65 -71.04 -13.33
N PHE A 489 4.17 -72.13 -13.89
CA PHE A 489 3.39 -73.16 -14.57
C PHE A 489 3.49 -74.45 -13.77
N ARG A 490 2.35 -75.03 -13.43
CA ARG A 490 2.29 -76.31 -12.70
C ARG A 490 2.08 -77.44 -13.69
N VAL A 491 2.97 -78.42 -13.68
CA VAL A 491 2.92 -79.63 -14.52
C VAL A 491 2.95 -80.88 -13.64
N ALA A 492 2.62 -82.03 -14.20
CA ALA A 492 2.65 -83.30 -13.46
C ALA A 492 4.10 -83.70 -13.11
N LEU A 493 4.27 -84.45 -12.02
CA LEU A 493 5.58 -84.86 -11.49
C LEU A 493 6.42 -85.70 -12.46
N ASP A 494 5.74 -86.48 -13.31
CA ASP A 494 6.29 -87.35 -14.35
C ASP A 494 6.62 -86.60 -15.64
N THR A 495 6.35 -85.30 -15.72
CA THR A 495 6.60 -84.50 -16.93
C THR A 495 8.10 -84.26 -17.11
N ASP A 496 8.62 -84.52 -18.32
CA ASP A 496 10.00 -84.19 -18.68
C ASP A 496 10.22 -82.66 -18.68
N VAL A 497 11.04 -82.20 -17.74
CA VAL A 497 11.39 -80.79 -17.57
C VAL A 497 12.17 -80.25 -18.78
N GLU A 498 12.95 -81.12 -19.45
CA GLU A 498 13.72 -80.74 -20.63
C GLU A 498 12.80 -80.52 -21.84
N ALA A 499 11.78 -81.35 -22.01
CA ALA A 499 10.73 -81.14 -23.00
C ALA A 499 10.01 -79.78 -22.77
N VAL A 500 9.65 -79.45 -21.52
CA VAL A 500 9.03 -78.15 -21.21
C VAL A 500 9.99 -76.99 -21.48
N ARG A 501 11.28 -77.14 -21.16
CA ARG A 501 12.31 -76.12 -21.44
C ARG A 501 12.43 -75.85 -22.94
N LYS A 502 12.46 -76.89 -23.77
CA LYS A 502 12.48 -76.78 -25.24
C LYS A 502 11.21 -76.10 -25.77
N LEU A 503 10.05 -76.46 -25.22
CA LEU A 503 8.76 -75.87 -25.58
C LEU A 503 8.72 -74.37 -25.26
N PHE A 504 9.14 -73.97 -24.06
CA PHE A 504 9.23 -72.55 -23.68
C PHE A 504 10.21 -71.77 -24.56
N LYS A 505 11.34 -72.38 -24.96
CA LYS A 505 12.28 -71.77 -25.91
C LYS A 505 11.61 -71.53 -27.27
N LYS A 506 10.85 -72.50 -27.79
CA LYS A 506 10.12 -72.36 -29.07
C LYS A 506 9.06 -71.26 -28.98
N ILE A 507 8.30 -71.20 -27.89
CA ILE A 507 7.31 -70.12 -27.66
C ILE A 507 8.00 -68.75 -27.61
N GLY A 508 9.17 -68.65 -26.97
CA GLY A 508 9.96 -67.42 -26.97
C GLY A 508 10.34 -66.96 -28.37
N GLN A 509 10.79 -67.88 -29.23
CA GLN A 509 11.14 -67.61 -30.63
C GLN A 509 9.92 -67.20 -31.47
N GLU A 510 8.76 -67.81 -31.24
CA GLU A 510 7.53 -67.43 -31.94
C GLU A 510 7.04 -66.02 -31.57
N ILE A 511 7.19 -65.61 -30.30
CA ILE A 511 6.85 -64.25 -29.86
C ILE A 511 7.87 -63.22 -30.38
N GLU A 512 9.13 -63.62 -30.50
CA GLU A 512 10.19 -62.80 -31.10
C GLU A 512 10.01 -62.64 -32.63
N ALA A 513 9.44 -63.63 -33.30
CA ALA A 513 9.10 -63.55 -34.72
C ALA A 513 7.85 -62.69 -35.00
N ASP A 514 7.02 -62.40 -33.99
CA ASP A 514 5.81 -61.60 -34.12
C ASP A 514 6.16 -60.10 -34.28
N PRO A 515 5.87 -59.47 -35.44
CA PRO A 515 6.19 -58.07 -35.68
C PRO A 515 5.52 -57.10 -34.71
N GLU A 516 4.37 -57.48 -34.12
CA GLU A 516 3.65 -56.62 -33.18
C GLU A 516 4.23 -56.67 -31.76
N LEU A 517 4.77 -57.83 -31.34
CA LEU A 517 5.21 -58.06 -29.96
C LEU A 517 6.72 -57.91 -29.76
N ASN A 518 7.52 -58.17 -30.80
CA ASN A 518 8.98 -58.09 -30.75
C ASN A 518 9.49 -56.70 -30.28
N PRO A 519 8.98 -55.55 -30.76
CA PRO A 519 9.50 -54.23 -30.36
C PRO A 519 9.40 -53.94 -28.85
N ASP A 520 8.48 -54.62 -28.16
CA ASP A 520 8.24 -54.49 -26.73
C ASP A 520 8.87 -55.63 -25.90
N LEU A 521 9.46 -56.65 -26.53
CA LEU A 521 10.15 -57.77 -25.90
C LEU A 521 11.67 -57.51 -25.83
N LEU A 522 12.20 -57.28 -24.63
CA LEU A 522 13.63 -56.97 -24.42
C LEU A 522 14.47 -58.21 -24.15
N GLU A 523 13.92 -59.19 -23.43
CA GLU A 523 14.51 -60.53 -23.30
C GLU A 523 13.42 -61.57 -23.57
N PRO A 524 13.72 -62.61 -24.37
CA PRO A 524 12.75 -63.61 -24.76
C PRO A 524 12.26 -64.42 -23.56
N PHE A 525 11.09 -65.03 -23.75
CA PHE A 525 10.51 -65.95 -22.79
C PHE A 525 11.41 -67.17 -22.60
N LYS A 526 11.89 -67.37 -21.38
CA LYS A 526 12.80 -68.47 -21.02
C LYS A 526 12.41 -69.15 -19.72
N SER A 527 12.59 -70.47 -19.69
CA SER A 527 12.47 -71.26 -18.46
C SER A 527 13.60 -70.90 -17.50
N GLN A 528 13.29 -70.80 -16.21
CA GLN A 528 14.24 -70.74 -15.11
C GLN A 528 14.42 -72.11 -14.43
N GLY A 529 13.78 -73.16 -14.96
CA GLY A 529 13.78 -74.50 -14.37
C GLY A 529 12.70 -74.68 -13.30
N ILE A 530 12.91 -75.70 -12.46
CA ILE A 530 12.01 -76.05 -11.35
C ILE A 530 12.15 -74.99 -10.27
N ALA A 531 11.04 -74.32 -9.93
CA ALA A 531 11.00 -73.32 -8.87
C ALA A 531 10.52 -73.89 -7.54
N ALA A 532 9.66 -74.91 -7.57
CA ALA A 532 9.18 -75.62 -6.40
C ALA A 532 8.64 -77.00 -6.80
N LEU A 533 8.62 -77.92 -5.83
CA LEU A 533 7.89 -79.18 -5.91
C LEU A 533 6.76 -79.09 -4.87
N GLU A 534 5.49 -79.07 -5.31
CA GLU A 534 4.30 -78.87 -4.46
C GLU A 534 3.45 -80.16 -4.52
N GLU A 535 3.37 -80.94 -3.44
CA GLU A 535 2.42 -82.07 -3.24
C GLU A 535 1.94 -82.78 -4.52
N GLY A 536 2.83 -83.48 -5.22
CA GLY A 536 2.46 -84.20 -6.44
C GLY A 536 2.61 -83.41 -7.75
N THR A 537 2.98 -82.14 -7.70
CA THR A 537 3.08 -81.22 -8.85
C THR A 537 4.44 -80.55 -8.94
N LEU A 538 4.93 -80.39 -10.16
CA LEU A 538 6.20 -79.74 -10.46
C LEU A 538 5.94 -78.32 -10.96
N VAL A 539 6.48 -77.32 -10.26
CA VAL A 539 6.27 -75.90 -10.59
C VAL A 539 7.46 -75.37 -11.38
N ILE A 540 7.26 -75.15 -12.68
CA ILE A 540 8.26 -74.57 -13.58
C ILE A 540 8.08 -73.06 -13.62
N ARG A 541 9.13 -72.32 -13.30
CA ARG A 541 9.12 -70.86 -13.41
C ARG A 541 9.69 -70.47 -14.76
N ALA A 542 9.04 -69.52 -15.41
CA ALA A 542 9.55 -68.89 -16.60
C ALA A 542 9.41 -67.37 -16.51
N LYS A 543 10.28 -66.65 -17.20
CA LYS A 543 10.30 -65.18 -17.19
C LYS A 543 10.55 -64.63 -18.58
N TYR A 544 10.13 -63.40 -18.79
CA TYR A 544 10.52 -62.57 -19.93
C TYR A 544 10.72 -61.14 -19.44
N LYS A 545 11.47 -60.35 -20.21
CA LYS A 545 11.67 -58.91 -19.95
C LYS A 545 10.96 -58.14 -21.05
N ALA A 546 10.07 -57.24 -20.66
CA ALA A 546 9.30 -56.43 -21.60
C ALA A 546 9.43 -54.94 -21.28
N ARG A 547 9.13 -54.10 -22.26
CA ARG A 547 8.94 -52.67 -22.04
C ARG A 547 7.79 -52.44 -21.05
N ALA A 548 7.99 -51.50 -20.13
CA ALA A 548 6.99 -51.18 -19.12
C ALA A 548 5.66 -50.71 -19.75
N GLY A 549 4.54 -51.18 -19.23
CA GLY A 549 3.18 -50.97 -19.77
C GLY A 549 2.71 -52.04 -20.76
N ARG A 550 3.63 -52.71 -21.46
CA ARG A 550 3.32 -53.70 -22.52
C ARG A 550 3.39 -55.15 -22.05
N GLN A 551 3.88 -55.38 -20.83
CA GLN A 551 4.00 -56.71 -20.23
C GLN A 551 2.65 -57.46 -20.21
N PHE A 552 1.52 -56.79 -20.01
CA PHE A 552 0.23 -57.48 -19.97
C PHE A 552 -0.20 -58.05 -21.32
N GLN A 553 0.15 -57.39 -22.42
CA GLN A 553 -0.13 -57.85 -23.78
C GLN A 553 0.72 -59.09 -24.11
N ILE A 554 2.03 -59.02 -23.86
CA ILE A 554 2.96 -60.14 -24.06
C ILE A 554 2.59 -61.32 -23.14
N ARG A 555 2.21 -61.07 -21.88
CA ARG A 555 1.72 -62.10 -20.96
C ARG A 555 0.54 -62.86 -21.54
N LYS A 556 -0.45 -62.15 -22.10
CA LYS A 556 -1.64 -62.77 -22.69
C LYS A 556 -1.27 -63.68 -23.87
N ALA A 557 -0.37 -63.22 -24.74
CA ALA A 557 0.11 -63.99 -25.89
C ALA A 557 0.86 -65.26 -25.46
N ILE A 558 1.80 -65.14 -24.50
CA ILE A 558 2.55 -66.28 -23.97
C ILE A 558 1.61 -67.29 -23.30
N LEU A 559 0.68 -66.85 -22.43
CA LEU A 559 -0.25 -67.77 -21.77
C LEU A 559 -1.13 -68.54 -22.77
N SER A 560 -1.57 -67.88 -23.85
CA SER A 560 -2.35 -68.54 -24.91
C SER A 560 -1.52 -69.59 -25.65
N LYS A 561 -0.30 -69.24 -26.08
CA LYS A 561 0.61 -70.18 -26.76
C LYS A 561 1.03 -71.35 -25.86
N VAL A 562 1.34 -71.10 -24.58
CA VAL A 562 1.69 -72.15 -23.62
C VAL A 562 0.57 -73.17 -23.50
N ARG A 563 -0.69 -72.72 -23.41
CA ARG A 563 -1.84 -73.63 -23.32
C ARG A 563 -1.97 -74.52 -24.56
N ILE A 564 -1.82 -73.96 -25.76
CA ILE A 564 -1.93 -74.70 -27.03
C ILE A 564 -0.78 -75.70 -27.16
N MET A 565 0.46 -75.22 -27.01
CA MET A 565 1.67 -76.02 -27.20
C MET A 565 1.80 -77.14 -26.17
N MET A 566 1.41 -76.91 -24.91
CA MET A 566 1.41 -77.98 -23.90
C MET A 566 0.37 -79.05 -24.20
N ALA A 567 -0.81 -78.68 -24.71
CA ALA A 567 -1.85 -79.64 -25.09
C ALA A 567 -1.41 -80.52 -26.28
N GLU A 568 -0.79 -79.93 -27.31
CA GLU A 568 -0.27 -80.64 -28.49
C GLU A 568 0.84 -81.64 -28.15
N ASN A 569 1.65 -81.34 -27.13
CA ASN A 569 2.77 -82.18 -26.70
C ASN A 569 2.40 -83.14 -25.54
N GLY A 570 1.11 -83.27 -25.22
CA GLY A 570 0.63 -84.19 -24.18
C GLY A 570 1.01 -83.79 -22.75
N ILE A 571 1.47 -82.56 -22.52
CA ILE A 571 1.88 -82.06 -21.20
C ILE A 571 0.65 -81.53 -20.47
N LYS A 572 0.24 -82.22 -19.40
CA LYS A 572 -0.91 -81.82 -18.60
C LYS A 572 -0.55 -80.68 -17.64
N LEU A 573 -1.18 -79.52 -17.84
CA LEU A 573 -1.19 -78.43 -16.87
C LEU A 573 -2.07 -78.85 -15.68
N VAL A 574 -1.48 -78.90 -14.48
CA VAL A 574 -2.19 -79.33 -13.27
C VAL A 574 -2.72 -78.08 -12.55
N PRO A 575 -3.99 -78.05 -12.11
CA PRO A 575 -4.48 -76.97 -11.26
C PRO A 575 -3.72 -76.95 -9.93
N LYS A 576 -3.78 -75.82 -9.21
CA LYS A 576 -3.23 -75.76 -7.85
C LYS A 576 -3.90 -76.87 -7.01
N PRO A 577 -3.15 -77.74 -6.30
CA PRO A 577 -3.76 -78.73 -5.43
C PRO A 577 -4.67 -78.03 -4.42
N LEU A 578 -5.93 -78.47 -4.37
CA LEU A 578 -6.90 -77.98 -3.40
C LEU A 578 -6.56 -78.64 -2.07
N HIS A 579 -6.01 -77.86 -1.15
CA HIS A 579 -5.90 -78.29 0.23
C HIS A 579 -7.32 -78.31 0.81
N VAL A 580 -7.96 -79.48 0.84
CA VAL A 580 -9.19 -79.68 1.60
C VAL A 580 -8.72 -79.85 3.05
N PRO A 581 -9.03 -78.91 3.96
CA PRO A 581 -8.71 -79.12 5.36
C PRO A 581 -9.43 -80.40 5.80
N GLN A 582 -8.69 -81.39 6.28
CA GLN A 582 -9.29 -82.51 6.99
C GLN A 582 -9.96 -81.90 8.23
N MET A 583 -11.29 -81.89 8.22
CA MET A 583 -12.07 -81.71 9.44
C MET A 583 -11.87 -83.01 10.22
N ASP A 584 -10.94 -83.02 11.15
CA ASP A 584 -10.86 -84.07 12.16
C ASP A 584 -12.21 -84.06 12.92
N GLY A 585 -12.91 -85.18 12.85
CA GLY A 585 -14.25 -85.39 13.41
C GLY A 585 -14.27 -85.53 14.92
#